data_AF-A0A381I7Z1-F1
#
_entry.id   AF-A0A381I7Z1-F1
#
_cell.length_a   1.000
_cell.length_b   1.000
_cell.length_c   1.000
_cell.angle_alpha   90.00
_cell.angle_beta   90.00
_cell.angle_gamma   90.00
#
_symmetry.space_group_name_H-M   'P 1'
#
loop_
_entity.id
_entity.type
_entity.pdbx_description
1 polymer ?
#
loop_
_entity_poly.entity_id
_entity_poly.type
_entity_poly.pdbx_seq_one_letter_code
_entity_poly.pdbx_strand_id
1 'polypeptide(L)'
;MVWHIEYEIFSAIIVIFLMVYFFRSKFIPTLQNKIYCALLIFSFLFIISNILGSFCLNNIDKIPIFITFLLNQIYLLLLPIPAALVSFYVMAIIYQDIRYMKKDYYFYLYHL
;
A
#
# COMPACT_ATOMS: atom_id res chain seq x y z
N MET A 1 -0.85 13.95 25.62
CA MET A 1 -1.20 12.69 24.94
C MET A 1 0.09 11.99 24.58
N VAL A 2 0.21 10.70 24.86
CA VAL A 2 1.38 9.90 24.45
C VAL A 2 1.03 9.26 23.11
N TRP A 3 1.81 9.55 22.06
CA TRP A 3 1.60 8.91 20.77
C TRP A 3 2.24 7.51 20.79
N HIS A 4 1.42 6.48 20.61
CA HIS A 4 1.84 5.07 20.65
C HIS A 4 2.42 4.63 19.29
N ILE A 5 3.75 4.75 19.16
CA ILE A 5 4.51 4.39 17.95
C ILE A 5 4.61 2.85 17.80
N GLU A 6 4.37 2.09 18.86
CA GLU A 6 4.48 0.62 18.90
C GLU A 6 3.68 -0.06 17.78
N TYR A 7 2.42 0.34 17.57
CA TYR A 7 1.57 -0.23 16.53
C TYR A 7 2.05 0.07 15.10
N GLU A 8 2.70 1.21 14.92
CA GLU A 8 3.25 1.63 13.62
C GLU A 8 4.53 0.85 13.28
N ILE A 9 5.32 0.50 14.29
CA ILE A 9 6.49 -0.37 14.12
C ILE A 9 6.05 -1.77 13.70
N PHE A 10 5.02 -2.33 14.35
CA PHE A 10 4.48 -3.65 13.97
C PHE A 10 3.93 -3.65 12.54
N SER A 11 3.20 -2.62 12.14
CA SER A 11 2.70 -2.51 10.76
C SER A 11 3.82 -2.36 9.75
N ALA A 12 4.88 -1.59 10.07
CA ALA A 12 6.06 -1.47 9.22
C ALA A 12 6.73 -2.83 8.99
N ILE A 13 6.90 -3.64 10.04
CA ILE A 13 7.50 -4.99 9.94
C ILE A 13 6.68 -5.88 8.99
N ILE A 14 5.36 -5.87 9.11
CA ILE A 14 4.47 -6.65 8.24
C ILE A 14 4.62 -6.22 6.77
N VAL A 15 4.61 -4.91 6.49
CA VAL A 15 4.74 -4.41 5.12
C VAL A 15 6.12 -4.71 4.54
N ILE A 16 7.19 -4.61 5.33
CA ILE A 16 8.54 -4.99 4.91
C ILE A 16 8.59 -6.48 4.55
N PHE A 17 7.98 -7.34 5.37
CA PHE A 17 7.93 -8.78 5.08
C PHE A 17 7.19 -9.07 3.77
N LEU A 18 6.04 -8.41 3.54
CA LEU A 18 5.28 -8.51 2.30
C LEU A 18 6.07 -8.00 1.09
N MET A 19 6.80 -6.89 1.23
CA MET A 19 7.68 -6.37 0.19
C MET A 19 8.78 -7.37 -0.17
N VAL A 20 9.50 -7.90 0.82
CA VAL A 20 10.57 -8.89 0.59
C VAL A 20 10.01 -10.12 -0.12
N TYR A 21 8.85 -10.62 0.32
CA TYR A 21 8.18 -11.74 -0.32
C TYR A 21 7.81 -11.43 -1.78
N PHE A 22 7.22 -10.26 -2.02
CA PHE A 22 6.79 -9.83 -3.34
C PHE A 22 7.97 -9.65 -4.32
N PHE A 23 9.03 -8.98 -3.90
CA PHE A 23 10.22 -8.73 -4.74
C PHE A 23 11.08 -9.98 -4.98
N ARG A 24 10.97 -10.99 -4.11
CA ARG A 24 11.66 -12.28 -4.31
C ARG A 24 10.98 -13.17 -5.35
N SER A 25 9.68 -12.97 -5.60
CA SER A 25 8.93 -13.75 -6.58
C SER A 25 9.29 -13.33 -8.01
N LYS A 26 9.23 -14.26 -8.98
CA LYS A 26 9.45 -13.95 -10.40
C LYS A 26 8.38 -12.93 -10.84
N PHE A 27 8.80 -11.72 -11.14
CA PHE A 27 7.90 -10.61 -11.46
C PHE A 27 7.18 -10.87 -12.79
N ILE A 28 5.91 -11.28 -12.71
CA ILE A 28 5.03 -11.36 -13.88
C ILE A 28 4.37 -9.98 -14.02
N PRO A 29 4.55 -9.24 -15.13
CA PRO A 29 4.10 -7.86 -15.25
C PRO A 29 2.59 -7.75 -15.55
N THR A 30 1.74 -8.31 -14.68
CA THR A 30 0.28 -8.16 -14.74
C THR A 30 -0.16 -6.82 -14.16
N LEU A 31 -1.34 -6.31 -14.59
CA LEU A 31 -1.94 -5.10 -14.01
C LEU A 31 -2.13 -5.23 -12.49
N GLN A 32 -2.57 -6.41 -12.04
CA GLN A 32 -2.71 -6.76 -10.63
C GLN A 32 -1.39 -6.60 -9.87
N ASN A 33 -0.28 -7.14 -10.39
CA ASN A 33 1.03 -7.02 -9.73
C ASN A 33 1.56 -5.58 -9.72
N LYS A 34 1.27 -4.79 -10.77
CA LYS A 34 1.64 -3.36 -10.79
C LYS A 34 0.90 -2.58 -9.71
N ILE A 35 -0.41 -2.78 -9.56
CA ILE A 35 -1.21 -2.12 -8.52
C ILE A 35 -0.78 -2.60 -7.13
N TYR A 36 -0.50 -3.90 -6.95
CA TYR A 36 -0.01 -4.42 -5.68
C TYR A 36 1.38 -3.89 -5.30
N CYS A 37 2.28 -3.74 -6.27
CA CYS A 37 3.58 -3.11 -6.06
C CYS A 37 3.41 -1.66 -5.58
N ALA A 38 2.56 -0.87 -6.26
CA ALA A 38 2.23 0.48 -5.83
C ALA A 38 1.62 0.50 -4.43
N LEU A 39 0.68 -0.41 -4.13
CA LEU A 39 0.05 -0.55 -2.82
C LEU A 39 1.09 -0.76 -1.72
N LEU A 40 2.05 -1.66 -1.91
CA LEU A 40 3.12 -1.90 -0.95
C LEU A 40 3.97 -0.65 -0.72
N ILE A 41 4.40 0.02 -1.79
CA ILE A 41 5.24 1.23 -1.72
C ILE A 41 4.51 2.36 -0.99
N PHE A 42 3.27 2.65 -1.37
CA PHE A 42 2.49 3.71 -0.74
C PHE A 42 2.11 3.39 0.71
N SER A 43 1.83 2.13 1.02
CA SER A 43 1.59 1.70 2.41
C SER A 43 2.84 1.88 3.28
N PHE A 44 4.02 1.56 2.74
CA PHE A 44 5.29 1.75 3.42
C PHE A 44 5.59 3.23 3.67
N LEU A 45 5.40 4.09 2.65
CA LEU A 45 5.54 5.54 2.77
C LEU A 45 4.56 6.13 3.79
N PHE A 46 3.31 5.67 3.78
CA PHE A 46 2.30 6.08 4.75
C PHE A 46 2.72 5.77 6.19
N ILE A 47 3.19 4.55 6.45
CA ILE A 47 3.65 4.14 7.78
C ILE A 47 4.87 4.95 8.22
N ILE A 48 5.86 5.15 7.34
CA ILE A 48 7.03 5.99 7.66
C ILE A 48 6.62 7.43 7.97
N SER A 49 5.75 8.02 7.16
CA SER A 49 5.27 9.38 7.39
C SER A 49 4.54 9.50 8.73
N ASN A 50 3.80 8.48 9.13
CA ASN A 50 3.13 8.44 10.42
C ASN A 50 4.11 8.32 11.58
N ILE A 51 5.12 7.43 11.49
CA ILE A 51 6.17 7.28 12.51
C ILE A 51 6.92 8.59 12.71
N LEU A 52 7.31 9.24 11.62
CA LEU A 52 7.99 10.55 11.66
C LEU A 52 7.06 11.63 12.24
N GLY A 53 5.79 11.64 11.85
CA GLY A 53 4.78 12.56 12.39
C GLY A 53 4.59 12.39 13.91
N SER A 54 4.35 11.17 14.36
CA SER A 54 4.22 10.79 15.77
C SER A 54 5.48 11.13 16.57
N PHE A 55 6.68 10.91 16.00
CA PHE A 55 7.94 11.30 16.63
C PHE A 55 8.08 12.82 16.77
N CYS A 56 7.72 13.58 15.73
CA CYS A 56 7.73 15.03 15.77
C CYS A 56 6.72 15.61 16.76
N LEU A 57 5.53 15.02 16.85
CA LEU A 57 4.49 15.40 17.80
C LEU A 57 4.89 15.10 19.26
N ASN A 58 5.62 14.01 19.51
CA ASN A 58 6.17 13.70 20.83
C ASN A 58 7.30 14.64 21.25
N ASN A 59 7.93 15.37 20.32
CA ASN A 59 9.08 16.25 20.57
C ASN A 59 8.81 17.71 20.12
N ILE A 60 7.56 18.17 20.21
CA ILE A 60 7.15 19.52 19.78
C ILE A 60 8.02 20.64 20.38
N ASP A 61 8.50 20.47 21.62
CA ASP A 61 9.33 21.47 22.28
C ASP A 61 10.75 21.58 21.69
N LYS A 62 11.21 20.55 20.97
CA LYS A 62 12.56 20.46 20.38
C LYS A 62 12.56 20.62 18.87
N ILE A 63 11.44 20.33 18.22
CA ILE A 63 11.33 20.29 16.76
C ILE A 63 10.50 21.49 16.28
N PRO A 64 10.98 22.26 15.29
CA PRO A 64 10.22 23.38 14.74
C PRO A 64 8.82 22.98 14.27
N ILE A 65 7.81 23.75 14.70
CA ILE A 65 6.39 23.53 14.35
C ILE A 65 6.16 23.40 12.84
N PHE A 66 6.93 24.14 12.03
CA PHE A 66 6.85 24.08 10.57
C PHE A 66 7.17 22.68 10.02
N ILE A 67 8.17 21.99 10.58
CA ILE A 67 8.55 20.63 10.16
C ILE A 67 7.45 19.64 10.54
N THR A 68 6.95 19.73 11.76
CA THR A 68 5.84 18.90 12.25
C THR A 68 4.58 19.09 11.40
N PHE A 69 4.28 20.33 11.01
CA PHE A 69 3.15 20.63 10.13
C PHE A 69 3.33 20.01 8.74
N LEU A 70 4.49 20.19 8.10
CA LEU A 70 4.75 19.62 6.78
C LEU A 70 4.64 18.08 6.77
N LEU A 71 5.23 17.41 7.76
CA LEU A 71 5.15 15.96 7.88
C LEU A 71 3.71 15.47 8.05
N ASN A 72 2.90 16.21 8.81
CA ASN A 72 1.50 15.85 9.02
C ASN A 72 0.67 16.05 7.75
N GLN A 73 0.97 17.06 6.93
CA GLN A 73 0.34 17.25 5.62
C GLN A 73 0.68 16.10 4.65
N ILE A 74 1.94 15.65 4.64
CA ILE A 74 2.36 14.49 3.84
C ILE A 74 1.59 13.23 4.29
N TYR A 75 1.47 13.01 5.59
CA TYR A 75 0.68 11.91 6.14
C TYR A 75 -0.79 11.98 5.69
N LEU A 76 -1.43 13.14 5.78
CA LEU A 76 -2.82 13.34 5.36
C LEU A 76 -3.02 13.11 3.86
N LEU A 77 -2.06 13.48 3.03
CA LEU A 77 -2.07 13.21 1.59
C LEU A 77 -1.90 11.72 1.26
N LEU A 78 -1.09 11.02 2.05
CA LEU A 78 -0.86 9.58 1.89
C LEU A 78 -2.04 8.74 2.40
N LEU A 79 -2.79 9.22 3.39
CA LEU A 79 -3.89 8.50 4.05
C LEU A 79 -4.90 7.83 3.09
N PRO A 80 -5.45 8.52 2.06
CA PRO A 80 -6.43 7.89 1.15
C PRO A 80 -5.81 6.95 0.11
N ILE A 81 -4.50 7.03 -0.14
CA ILE A 81 -3.86 6.37 -1.29
C ILE A 81 -3.88 4.84 -1.16
N PRO A 82 -3.45 4.22 -0.03
CA PRO A 82 -3.54 2.77 0.13
C PRO A 82 -4.97 2.24 -0.01
N ALA A 83 -5.97 2.93 0.54
CA ALA A 83 -7.37 2.53 0.43
C ALA A 83 -7.86 2.52 -1.02
N ALA A 84 -7.50 3.55 -1.80
CA ALA A 84 -7.80 3.60 -3.23
C ALA A 84 -7.06 2.51 -4.03
N LEU A 85 -5.80 2.20 -3.67
CA LEU A 85 -5.05 1.15 -4.34
C LEU A 85 -5.61 -0.25 -4.04
N VAL A 86 -6.12 -0.49 -2.82
CA VAL A 86 -6.83 -1.73 -2.48
C VAL A 86 -8.09 -1.89 -3.33
N SER A 87 -8.90 -0.83 -3.50
CA SER A 87 -10.10 -0.92 -4.33
C SER A 87 -9.77 -1.19 -5.80
N PHE A 88 -8.76 -0.51 -6.36
CA PHE A 88 -8.28 -0.80 -7.72
C PHE A 88 -7.70 -2.21 -7.86
N TYR A 89 -7.02 -2.71 -6.82
CA TYR A 89 -6.49 -4.07 -6.82
C TYR A 89 -7.61 -5.11 -6.88
N VAL A 90 -8.68 -4.93 -6.08
CA VAL A 90 -9.86 -5.80 -6.13
C VAL A 90 -10.54 -5.74 -7.49
N MET A 91 -10.71 -4.54 -8.07
CA MET A 91 -11.25 -4.39 -9.43
C MET A 91 -10.38 -5.10 -10.48
N ALA A 92 -9.06 -5.03 -10.36
CA ALA A 92 -8.14 -5.69 -11.28
C ALA A 92 -8.24 -7.22 -11.20
N ILE A 93 -8.45 -7.79 -10.00
CA ILE A 93 -8.70 -9.23 -9.82
C ILE A 93 -10.00 -9.62 -10.51
N ILE A 94 -11.11 -8.92 -10.21
CA ILE A 94 -12.43 -9.22 -10.80
C ILE A 94 -12.37 -9.16 -12.33
N TYR A 95 -11.70 -8.14 -12.87
CA TYR A 95 -11.56 -7.98 -14.32
C TYR A 95 -10.77 -9.13 -14.96
N GLN A 96 -9.68 -9.57 -14.31
CA GLN A 96 -8.91 -10.71 -14.81
C GLN A 96 -9.73 -12.00 -14.77
N ASP A 97 -10.45 -12.24 -13.68
CA ASP A 97 -11.27 -13.45 -13.51
C ASP A 97 -12.37 -13.56 -14.58
N ILE A 98 -13.09 -12.47 -14.84
CA ILE A 98 -14.08 -12.39 -15.93
C ILE A 98 -13.44 -12.70 -17.30
N ARG A 99 -12.23 -12.19 -17.55
CA ARG A 99 -11.52 -12.41 -18.81
C ARG A 99 -11.10 -13.87 -18.98
N TYR A 100 -10.66 -14.54 -17.91
CA TYR A 100 -10.32 -15.96 -17.92
C TYR A 100 -11.58 -16.81 -18.21
N MET A 101 -12.67 -16.59 -17.48
CA MET A 101 -13.95 -17.27 -17.70
C MET A 101 -14.46 -17.15 -19.14
N LYS A 102 -14.36 -15.94 -19.73
CA LYS A 102 -14.75 -15.71 -21.13
C LYS A 102 -13.87 -16.48 -22.12
N LYS A 103 -12.56 -16.57 -21.86
CA LYS A 103 -11.62 -17.31 -22.72
C LYS A 103 -11.92 -18.80 -22.70
N ASP A 104 -12.20 -19.37 -21.53
CA ASP A 104 -12.52 -20.78 -21.38
C ASP A 104 -13.84 -21.12 -22.10
N TYR A 105 -14.86 -20.27 -21.97
CA TYR A 105 -16.13 -20.45 -22.69
C TYR A 105 -15.96 -20.52 -24.21
N TYR A 106 -15.16 -19.62 -24.81
CA TYR A 106 -14.87 -19.71 -26.24
C TYR A 106 -14.07 -20.95 -26.61
N PHE A 107 -13.11 -21.37 -25.78
CA PHE A 107 -12.35 -22.59 -26.04
C PHE A 107 -13.27 -23.81 -26.17
N TYR A 108 -14.27 -23.95 -25.30
CA TYR A 108 -15.27 -25.02 -25.41
C TYR A 108 -16.16 -24.88 -26.66
N LEU A 109 -16.55 -23.66 -27.02
CA LEU A 109 -17.49 -23.42 -28.12
C LEU A 109 -16.89 -23.64 -29.53
N TYR A 110 -15.57 -23.53 -29.67
CA TYR A 110 -14.86 -23.75 -30.95
C TYR A 110 -14.24 -25.15 -31.08
N HIS A 111 -14.32 -25.99 -30.04
CA HIS A 111 -13.81 -27.37 -30.04
C HIS A 111 -14.93 -28.43 -29.94
N LEU A 112 -16.20 -28.02 -30.05
CA LEU A 112 -17.40 -28.85 -30.22
C LEU A 112 -17.89 -28.75 -31.66
#